data_AF-A0A5C5ZW47-F1
#
_entry.id   AF-A0A5C5ZW47-F1
#
_cell.length_a   1.000
_cell.length_b   1.000
_cell.length_c   1.000
_cell.angle_alpha   90.00
_cell.angle_beta   90.00
_cell.angle_gamma   90.00
#
_symmetry.space_group_name_H-M   'P 1'
#
loop_
_entity.id
_entity.type
_entity.pdbx_description
1 polymer ?
#
loop_
_entity_poly.entity_id
_entity_poly.type
_entity_poly.pdbx_seq_one_letter_code
_entity_poly.pdbx_strand_id
1 'polypeptide(L)'
;MSGPSIQELLGLPSDVTHPNAYQLFGLELGESDQATIEDAINRRIASLKQAKTTVGQETWKRAAAAVVAAQQTLKDPQAKAELDASFGIIHEPDGLETPTNPPPMADPLASLLPPSANVSRSASVVAAQNEPAAVMPALPPTPGPNPAPPGPDFGVSALDPGMEAATATYPPNASGTPNEHTQHPATPIVRRRTPVRRRRSWGGLIFGTLVLGLLATIVGGMGYFYLKGPGNVAIVKTDDGYIINTGGTRDTTPVASPPQEPNSSPPASQSDGVMMTPPPVRGNPADSLSNDMRSDDPGMSTDSMGMTTGNPTMPEPMTPANQTPPANVPSDPPVTPEPTPAPAPSPTPTPPPATMNAPSPEEISMGQVAIDKALEAIRSADWESMKPLAEASESAAVTPEQKQLAETLYQFADLATFYQGAVQRAVSALTFGEEIQVTKTMKAMVHQVNENQLTINRGKDASGKPQLNTFPINQIPLIIAHALAPNQLDIDSPEGQAAMATYQAIGPFATAGRRNESIEILRGLEKVDGADPQRLADFLATLGG
;
A
#
# COMPACT_ATOMS: atom_id res chain seq x y z
N MET A 1 -42.38 -18.12 -9.63
CA MET A 1 -42.45 -17.14 -8.53
C MET A 1 -41.08 -17.11 -7.89
N SER A 2 -40.38 -15.98 -7.94
CA SER A 2 -39.10 -15.82 -7.25
C SER A 2 -39.33 -16.01 -5.75
N GLY A 3 -38.53 -16.85 -5.10
CA GLY A 3 -38.61 -17.01 -3.65
C GLY A 3 -38.28 -15.69 -2.92
N PRO A 4 -38.64 -15.57 -1.64
CA PRO A 4 -38.34 -14.38 -0.84
C PRO A 4 -36.83 -14.08 -0.87
N SER A 5 -36.52 -12.80 -0.98
CA SER A 5 -35.13 -12.32 -0.99
C SER A 5 -34.46 -12.52 0.38
N ILE A 6 -33.13 -12.42 0.44
CA ILE A 6 -32.37 -12.54 1.70
C ILE A 6 -32.78 -11.41 2.66
N GLN A 7 -33.03 -10.22 2.12
CA GLN A 7 -33.46 -9.05 2.86
C GLN A 7 -34.84 -9.28 3.48
N GLU A 8 -35.78 -9.81 2.70
CA GLU A 8 -37.13 -10.15 3.17
C GLU A 8 -37.10 -11.24 4.26
N LEU A 9 -36.23 -12.24 4.10
CA LEU A 9 -36.03 -13.29 5.11
C LEU A 9 -35.45 -12.76 6.43
N LEU A 10 -34.61 -11.73 6.36
CA LEU A 10 -33.99 -11.08 7.50
C LEU A 10 -34.80 -9.89 8.02
N GLY A 11 -35.96 -9.58 7.41
CA GLY A 11 -36.79 -8.44 7.77
C GLY A 11 -36.08 -7.10 7.58
N LEU A 12 -35.15 -7.03 6.63
CA LEU A 12 -34.40 -5.84 6.28
C LEU A 12 -35.11 -5.10 5.13
N PRO A 13 -35.04 -3.77 5.10
CA PRO A 13 -35.59 -3.01 3.98
C PRO A 13 -34.77 -3.28 2.71
N SER A 14 -35.44 -3.23 1.55
CA SER A 14 -34.90 -3.72 0.27
C SER A 14 -33.76 -2.87 -0.30
N ASP A 15 -33.56 -1.67 0.23
CA ASP A 15 -32.50 -0.73 -0.10
C ASP A 15 -31.16 -1.06 0.59
N VAL A 16 -31.17 -1.88 1.65
CA VAL A 16 -29.95 -2.27 2.37
C VAL A 16 -29.31 -3.50 1.71
N THR A 17 -28.28 -3.25 0.91
CA THR A 17 -27.48 -4.30 0.25
C THR A 17 -26.46 -4.95 1.18
N HIS A 18 -25.95 -4.21 2.17
CA HIS A 18 -24.92 -4.66 3.12
C HIS A 18 -25.34 -4.30 4.56
N PRO A 19 -26.19 -5.12 5.20
CA PRO A 19 -26.67 -4.84 6.55
C PRO A 19 -25.56 -5.01 7.58
N ASN A 20 -25.47 -4.08 8.53
CA ASN A 20 -24.54 -4.21 9.66
C ASN A 20 -25.02 -5.27 10.67
N ALA A 21 -24.16 -5.63 11.63
CA ALA A 21 -24.49 -6.65 12.63
C ALA A 21 -25.71 -6.27 13.48
N TYR A 22 -25.86 -5.00 13.86
CA TYR A 22 -27.01 -4.51 14.64
C TYR A 22 -28.33 -4.59 13.86
N GLN A 23 -28.35 -4.13 12.61
CA GLN A 23 -29.50 -4.16 11.69
C GLN A 23 -29.94 -5.59 11.40
N LEU A 24 -29.00 -6.53 11.25
CA LEU A 24 -29.31 -7.95 11.07
C LEU A 24 -30.15 -8.51 12.23
N PHE A 25 -29.96 -8.02 13.45
CA PHE A 25 -30.74 -8.41 14.62
C PHE A 25 -31.89 -7.47 14.96
N GLY A 26 -32.03 -6.35 14.25
CA GLY A 26 -33.03 -5.32 14.55
C GLY A 26 -32.72 -4.57 15.85
N LEU A 27 -31.43 -4.46 16.19
CA LEU A 27 -30.92 -3.71 17.34
C LEU A 27 -30.61 -2.27 16.94
N GLU A 28 -30.64 -1.36 17.91
CA GLU A 28 -30.13 0.00 17.72
C GLU A 28 -28.60 -0.01 17.57
N LEU A 29 -28.07 0.97 16.84
CA LEU A 29 -26.62 1.08 16.66
C LEU A 29 -25.96 1.40 18.01
N GLY A 30 -24.98 0.59 18.41
CA GLY A 30 -24.28 0.76 19.67
C GLY A 30 -25.02 0.20 20.89
N GLU A 31 -25.99 -0.71 20.70
CA GLU A 31 -26.65 -1.38 21.83
C GLU A 31 -25.61 -1.98 22.79
N SER A 32 -25.65 -1.55 24.06
CA SER A 32 -24.70 -1.97 25.09
C SER A 32 -25.25 -3.09 25.98
N ASP A 33 -26.58 -3.24 26.07
CA ASP A 33 -27.17 -4.27 26.91
C ASP A 33 -27.03 -5.67 26.30
N GLN A 34 -26.20 -6.49 26.93
CA GLN A 34 -25.93 -7.86 26.49
C GLN A 34 -27.19 -8.74 26.54
N ALA A 35 -28.11 -8.51 27.47
CA ALA A 35 -29.36 -9.27 27.55
C ALA A 35 -30.25 -8.99 26.31
N THR A 36 -30.37 -7.71 25.94
CA THR A 36 -31.10 -7.28 24.74
C THR A 36 -30.48 -7.84 23.45
N ILE A 37 -29.14 -7.83 23.35
CA ILE A 37 -28.41 -8.42 22.21
C ILE A 37 -28.69 -9.93 22.11
N GLU A 38 -28.59 -10.67 23.21
CA GLU A 38 -28.83 -12.12 23.22
C GLU A 38 -30.27 -12.47 22.87
N ASP A 39 -31.25 -11.71 23.38
CA ASP A 39 -32.67 -11.90 23.06
C ASP A 39 -32.98 -11.61 21.59
N ALA A 40 -32.35 -10.60 20.99
CA ALA A 40 -32.50 -10.30 19.57
C ALA A 40 -31.89 -11.39 18.68
N ILE A 41 -30.70 -11.90 19.04
CA ILE A 41 -30.05 -13.02 18.37
C ILE A 41 -30.94 -14.26 18.40
N ASN A 42 -31.47 -14.61 19.59
CA ASN A 42 -32.33 -15.78 19.76
C ASN A 42 -33.63 -15.68 18.94
N ARG A 43 -34.28 -14.52 18.93
CA ARG A 43 -35.46 -14.24 18.09
C ARG A 43 -35.15 -14.42 16.60
N ARG A 44 -34.02 -13.89 16.13
CA ARG A 44 -33.63 -14.00 14.71
C ARG A 44 -33.34 -15.44 14.30
N ILE A 45 -32.61 -16.20 15.13
CA ILE A 45 -32.33 -17.61 14.89
C ILE A 45 -33.63 -18.44 14.85
N ALA A 46 -34.59 -18.16 15.73
CA ALA A 46 -35.89 -18.82 15.72
C ALA A 46 -36.67 -18.56 14.43
N SER A 47 -36.73 -17.29 13.98
CA SER A 47 -37.36 -16.91 12.71
C SER A 47 -36.70 -17.63 11.51
N LEU A 48 -35.37 -17.66 11.48
CA LEU A 48 -34.63 -18.32 10.41
C LEU A 48 -34.84 -19.83 10.39
N LYS A 49 -34.98 -20.48 11.56
CA LYS A 49 -35.31 -21.90 11.67
C LYS A 49 -36.71 -22.21 11.14
N GLN A 50 -37.70 -21.36 11.43
CA GLN A 50 -39.06 -21.52 10.92
C GLN A 50 -39.14 -21.35 9.40
N ALA A 51 -38.36 -20.42 8.84
CA ALA A 51 -38.34 -20.17 7.41
C ALA A 51 -37.58 -21.25 6.59
N LYS A 52 -36.85 -22.15 7.25
CA LYS A 52 -36.04 -23.20 6.59
C LYS A 52 -36.84 -24.10 5.64
N THR A 53 -38.11 -24.37 5.95
CA THR A 53 -38.98 -25.23 5.13
C THR A 53 -39.62 -24.52 3.96
N THR A 54 -39.65 -23.18 3.98
CA THR A 54 -40.38 -22.34 3.02
C THR A 54 -39.44 -21.68 2.00
N VAL A 55 -38.16 -21.50 2.37
CA VAL A 55 -37.17 -20.79 1.57
C VAL A 55 -36.22 -21.77 0.87
N GLY A 56 -35.74 -21.41 -0.32
CA GLY A 56 -34.71 -22.17 -1.03
C GLY A 56 -33.46 -22.41 -0.16
N GLN A 57 -32.91 -23.63 -0.22
CA GLN A 57 -31.81 -24.06 0.64
C GLN A 57 -30.57 -23.15 0.53
N GLU A 58 -30.31 -22.63 -0.66
CA GLU A 58 -29.17 -21.73 -0.92
C GLU A 58 -29.35 -20.35 -0.25
N THR A 59 -30.51 -19.72 -0.46
CA THR A 59 -30.89 -18.45 0.18
C THR A 59 -30.88 -18.56 1.71
N TRP A 60 -31.41 -19.67 2.23
CA TRP A 60 -31.40 -19.94 3.68
C TRP A 60 -29.99 -20.10 4.24
N LYS A 61 -29.10 -20.84 3.55
CA LYS A 61 -27.70 -21.00 3.96
C LYS A 61 -26.95 -19.68 3.99
N ARG A 62 -27.16 -18.80 2.99
CA ARG A 62 -26.51 -17.49 2.93
C ARG A 62 -26.99 -16.58 4.06
N ALA A 63 -28.29 -16.56 4.35
CA ALA A 63 -28.85 -15.85 5.49
C ALA A 63 -28.34 -16.40 6.84
N ALA A 64 -28.23 -17.73 6.98
CA ALA A 64 -27.67 -18.35 8.18
C ALA A 64 -26.20 -17.99 8.39
N ALA A 65 -25.39 -17.97 7.33
CA ALA A 65 -23.99 -17.57 7.42
C ALA A 65 -23.85 -16.10 7.87
N ALA A 66 -24.67 -15.20 7.34
CA ALA A 66 -24.68 -13.79 7.74
C ALA A 66 -25.05 -13.61 9.23
N VAL A 67 -26.07 -14.34 9.70
CA VAL A 67 -26.48 -14.31 11.12
C VAL A 67 -25.39 -14.84 12.05
N VAL A 68 -24.69 -15.91 11.67
CA VAL A 68 -23.58 -16.47 12.48
C VAL A 68 -22.40 -15.51 12.54
N ALA A 69 -22.02 -14.90 11.41
CA ALA A 69 -20.95 -13.91 11.38
C ALA A 69 -21.28 -12.70 12.27
N ALA A 70 -22.48 -12.15 12.15
CA ALA A 70 -22.93 -11.02 12.97
C ALA A 70 -23.01 -11.37 14.47
N GLN A 71 -23.44 -12.60 14.80
CA GLN A 71 -23.43 -13.09 16.18
C GLN A 71 -22.01 -13.13 16.76
N GLN A 72 -21.02 -13.57 15.96
CA GLN A 72 -19.63 -13.65 16.41
C GLN A 72 -19.07 -12.24 16.69
N THR A 73 -19.36 -11.27 15.81
CA THR A 73 -18.91 -9.89 15.98
C THR A 73 -19.52 -9.22 17.23
N LEU A 74 -20.80 -9.44 17.51
CA LEU A 74 -21.44 -8.83 18.69
C LEU A 74 -21.11 -9.53 20.02
N LYS A 75 -20.70 -10.80 19.98
CA LYS A 75 -20.29 -11.55 21.19
C LYS A 75 -18.84 -11.32 21.59
N ASP A 76 -17.97 -11.00 20.63
CA ASP A 76 -16.57 -10.68 20.90
C ASP A 76 -16.47 -9.20 21.32
N PRO A 77 -16.03 -8.90 22.57
CA PRO A 77 -15.93 -7.52 23.04
C PRO A 77 -15.00 -6.66 22.18
N GLN A 78 -13.94 -7.25 21.62
CA GLN A 78 -12.99 -6.51 20.80
C GLN A 78 -13.56 -6.22 19.41
N ALA A 79 -14.14 -7.23 18.75
CA ALA A 79 -14.78 -7.05 17.44
C ALA A 79 -16.00 -6.10 17.52
N LYS A 80 -16.74 -6.14 18.63
CA LYS A 80 -17.79 -5.17 18.92
C LYS A 80 -17.23 -3.75 19.06
N ALA A 81 -16.16 -3.56 19.83
CA ALA A 81 -15.53 -2.25 20.00
C ALA A 81 -14.99 -1.67 18.68
N GLU A 82 -14.38 -2.50 17.83
CA GLU A 82 -13.94 -2.10 16.48
C GLU A 82 -15.13 -1.71 15.59
N LEU A 83 -16.23 -2.47 15.66
CA LEU A 83 -17.45 -2.17 14.94
C LEU A 83 -18.09 -0.86 15.44
N ASP A 84 -18.17 -0.63 16.76
CA ASP A 84 -18.69 0.60 17.36
C ASP A 84 -17.81 1.81 17.02
N ALA A 85 -16.48 1.63 17.00
CA ALA A 85 -15.53 2.66 16.56
C ALA A 85 -15.73 3.03 15.08
N SER A 86 -16.03 2.05 14.21
CA SER A 86 -16.33 2.32 12.80
C SER A 86 -17.59 3.17 12.59
N PHE A 87 -18.52 3.15 13.56
CA PHE A 87 -19.72 4.00 13.57
C PHE A 87 -19.55 5.29 14.38
N GLY A 88 -18.35 5.57 14.89
CA GLY A 88 -18.07 6.75 15.71
C GLY A 88 -18.76 6.73 17.08
N ILE A 89 -19.20 5.56 17.55
CA ILE A 89 -19.86 5.39 18.84
C ILE A 89 -18.77 5.11 19.88
N ILE A 90 -18.17 6.18 20.40
CA ILE A 90 -17.23 6.08 21.52
C ILE A 90 -18.06 5.82 22.78
N HIS A 91 -18.14 4.56 23.20
CA HIS A 91 -18.59 4.22 24.55
C HIS A 91 -17.48 4.58 25.53
N GLU A 92 -17.59 5.76 26.13
CA GLU A 92 -16.87 6.08 27.35
C GLU A 92 -17.35 5.06 28.40
N PRO A 93 -16.47 4.22 28.98
CA PRO A 93 -16.91 3.19 29.91
C PRO A 93 -17.51 3.85 31.15
N ASP A 94 -18.85 3.83 31.23
CA ASP A 94 -19.60 4.15 32.44
C ASP A 94 -19.21 3.15 33.52
N GLY A 95 -18.29 3.54 34.39
CA GLY A 95 -17.79 2.62 35.41
C GLY A 95 -16.54 3.03 36.19
N LEU A 96 -16.21 4.32 36.31
CA LEU A 96 -15.43 4.80 37.46
C LEU A 96 -16.05 6.12 37.91
N GLU A 97 -16.91 6.02 38.92
CA GLU A 97 -17.41 7.16 39.69
C GLU A 97 -16.21 8.06 40.05
N THR A 98 -16.30 9.33 39.66
CA THR A 98 -15.40 10.36 40.17
C THR A 98 -15.88 10.71 41.58
N PRO A 99 -15.20 10.32 42.68
CA PRO A 99 -15.54 10.87 43.98
C PRO A 99 -15.19 12.35 43.95
N THR A 100 -16.21 13.18 44.02
CA THR A 100 -16.08 14.57 44.38
C THR A 100 -15.46 14.63 45.79
N ASN A 101 -14.38 15.40 45.92
CA ASN A 101 -13.71 15.85 47.16
C ASN A 101 -12.42 15.08 47.59
N PRO A 102 -11.25 15.76 47.73
CA PRO A 102 -9.97 15.12 48.00
C PRO A 102 -9.70 14.91 49.51
N PRO A 103 -9.23 13.72 49.95
CA PRO A 103 -8.59 13.57 51.25
C PRO A 103 -7.10 14.00 51.21
N PRO A 104 -6.54 14.54 52.31
CA PRO A 104 -5.16 15.01 52.35
C PRO A 104 -4.16 13.85 52.24
N MET A 105 -3.05 14.13 51.55
CA MET A 105 -1.92 13.24 51.29
C MET A 105 -1.49 12.45 52.54
N ALA A 106 -1.63 11.13 52.47
CA ALA A 106 -1.01 10.19 53.40
C ALA A 106 0.21 9.55 52.73
N ASP A 107 1.33 9.63 53.44
CA ASP A 107 2.68 9.24 53.07
C ASP A 107 2.81 7.77 52.61
N PRO A 108 3.25 7.50 51.37
CA PRO A 108 3.33 6.16 50.78
C PRO A 108 4.54 5.32 51.25
N LEU A 109 5.23 5.68 52.34
CA LEU A 109 6.30 4.84 52.91
C LEU A 109 5.95 4.13 54.23
N ALA A 110 4.75 4.33 54.78
CA ALA A 110 4.39 3.76 56.08
C ALA A 110 4.06 2.24 56.07
N SER A 111 3.96 1.59 54.90
CA SER A 111 3.56 0.17 54.81
C SER A 111 4.70 -0.84 54.63
N LEU A 112 5.97 -0.40 54.56
CA LEU A 112 7.12 -1.29 54.30
C LEU A 112 8.02 -1.61 55.50
N LEU A 113 7.56 -1.39 56.73
CA LEU A 113 8.28 -1.86 57.92
C LEU A 113 7.43 -2.84 58.75
N PRO A 114 7.90 -4.08 58.99
CA PRO A 114 7.24 -5.01 59.92
C PRO A 114 7.44 -4.56 61.38
N PRO A 115 6.51 -4.90 62.30
CA PRO A 115 6.58 -4.46 63.67
C PRO A 115 7.68 -5.25 64.40
N SER A 116 8.60 -4.55 65.06
CA SER A 116 9.49 -5.17 66.05
C SER A 116 9.61 -4.29 67.27
N ALA A 117 9.40 -4.95 68.40
CA ALA A 117 9.29 -4.42 69.73
C ALA A 117 10.61 -3.81 70.25
N ASN A 118 10.43 -2.84 71.16
CA ASN A 118 11.38 -2.34 72.16
C ASN A 118 12.64 -3.19 72.40
N VAL A 119 13.83 -2.57 72.35
CA VAL A 119 14.79 -2.46 73.47
C VAL A 119 15.84 -1.37 73.16
N SER A 120 15.89 -0.37 74.03
CA SER A 120 17.04 0.36 74.61
C SER A 120 18.40 0.53 73.88
N ARG A 121 18.92 1.75 74.08
CA ARG A 121 20.31 2.19 74.36
C ARG A 121 21.19 2.77 73.22
N SER A 122 21.64 3.99 73.53
CA SER A 122 22.95 4.62 73.23
C SER A 122 23.22 5.01 71.77
N ALA A 123 23.19 6.29 71.40
CA ALA A 123 24.21 7.32 71.65
C ALA A 123 25.55 7.10 70.92
N SER A 124 25.82 7.97 69.95
CA SER A 124 27.11 8.58 69.55
C SER A 124 27.48 8.42 68.05
N VAL A 125 27.57 9.52 67.28
CA VAL A 125 28.75 10.40 66.97
C VAL A 125 29.56 9.90 65.75
N VAL A 126 29.96 10.84 64.88
CA VAL A 126 31.05 10.83 63.85
C VAL A 126 30.61 10.31 62.47
N ALA A 127 30.41 11.14 61.44
CA ALA A 127 31.34 11.96 60.64
C ALA A 127 32.19 11.19 59.60
N ALA A 128 31.96 11.57 58.33
CA ALA A 128 32.90 11.78 57.23
C ALA A 128 33.77 10.64 56.64
N GLN A 129 33.95 10.79 55.32
CA GLN A 129 35.12 10.49 54.48
C GLN A 129 35.16 9.26 53.56
N ASN A 130 35.42 9.62 52.29
CA ASN A 130 36.36 9.04 51.32
C ASN A 130 35.89 7.95 50.32
N GLU A 131 35.88 8.38 49.05
CA GLU A 131 36.43 7.73 47.85
C GLU A 131 37.61 6.76 48.11
N PRO A 132 37.82 5.70 47.29
CA PRO A 132 38.38 5.90 45.95
C PRO A 132 37.98 4.91 44.83
N ALA A 133 38.35 5.33 43.62
CA ALA A 133 38.31 4.63 42.34
C ALA A 133 38.97 3.24 42.35
N ALA A 134 38.43 2.30 41.55
CA ALA A 134 39.20 1.21 40.95
C ALA A 134 38.50 0.56 39.73
N VAL A 135 39.20 0.63 38.60
CA VAL A 135 39.57 -0.47 37.68
C VAL A 135 38.48 -1.17 36.82
N MET A 136 38.60 -0.97 35.50
CA MET A 136 37.99 -1.73 34.41
C MET A 136 38.53 -3.17 34.30
N PRO A 137 37.72 -4.17 33.90
CA PRO A 137 38.22 -5.41 33.32
C PRO A 137 38.12 -5.41 31.78
N ALA A 138 39.21 -5.86 31.14
CA ALA A 138 39.41 -5.96 29.70
C ALA A 138 38.59 -7.09 29.03
N LEU A 139 38.22 -6.86 27.77
CA LEU A 139 37.60 -7.83 26.85
C LEU A 139 38.63 -8.82 26.28
N PRO A 140 38.25 -10.09 26.02
CA PRO A 140 39.09 -11.07 25.35
C PRO A 140 39.12 -10.88 23.80
N PRO A 141 40.20 -11.30 23.12
CA PRO A 141 40.42 -11.06 21.69
C PRO A 141 39.63 -11.99 20.75
N THR A 142 39.24 -11.41 19.62
CA THR A 142 38.59 -12.00 18.45
C THR A 142 39.55 -12.93 17.67
N PRO A 143 39.12 -14.14 17.23
CA PRO A 143 39.87 -14.93 16.26
C PRO A 143 39.66 -14.43 14.82
N GLY A 144 40.74 -14.34 14.05
CA GLY A 144 40.79 -13.86 12.67
C GLY A 144 40.21 -14.81 11.60
N PRO A 145 40.20 -14.37 10.33
CA PRO A 145 39.45 -14.98 9.24
C PRO A 145 40.19 -16.18 8.62
N ASN A 146 39.44 -17.24 8.32
CA ASN A 146 39.93 -18.42 7.58
C ASN A 146 39.57 -18.30 6.08
N PRO A 147 40.42 -18.78 5.15
CA PRO A 147 40.35 -18.48 3.73
C PRO A 147 39.39 -19.40 2.93
N ALA A 148 38.91 -18.86 1.81
CA ALA A 148 37.98 -19.49 0.88
C ALA A 148 38.60 -20.65 0.06
N PRO A 149 37.81 -21.68 -0.31
CA PRO A 149 38.24 -22.72 -1.24
C PRO A 149 38.07 -22.31 -2.73
N PRO A 150 38.87 -22.91 -3.65
CA PRO A 150 39.02 -22.48 -5.03
C PRO A 150 37.87 -22.91 -5.96
N GLY A 151 37.53 -22.03 -6.90
CA GLY A 151 36.53 -22.25 -7.94
C GLY A 151 37.01 -23.13 -9.10
N PRO A 152 36.10 -23.72 -9.88
CA PRO A 152 36.44 -24.51 -11.05
C PRO A 152 36.68 -23.66 -12.30
N ASP A 153 37.77 -24.01 -12.98
CA ASP A 153 38.20 -23.66 -14.33
C ASP A 153 37.06 -23.69 -15.37
N PHE A 154 36.89 -22.59 -16.10
CA PHE A 154 36.31 -22.62 -17.45
C PHE A 154 37.38 -22.16 -18.44
N GLY A 155 37.92 -23.15 -19.15
CA GLY A 155 38.88 -22.96 -20.23
C GLY A 155 38.28 -22.22 -21.41
N VAL A 156 38.97 -21.15 -21.79
CA VAL A 156 38.92 -20.50 -23.09
C VAL A 156 39.39 -21.46 -24.20
N SER A 157 38.70 -21.44 -25.34
CA SER A 157 39.27 -21.83 -26.63
C SER A 157 38.78 -20.85 -27.69
N ALA A 158 39.72 -20.31 -28.43
CA ALA A 158 39.54 -19.38 -29.54
C ALA A 158 40.07 -20.01 -30.84
N LEU A 159 39.57 -19.48 -31.98
CA LEU A 159 39.99 -19.65 -33.39
C LEU A 159 39.52 -20.96 -34.06
N ASP A 160 38.91 -21.01 -35.25
CA ASP A 160 39.19 -20.31 -36.53
C ASP A 160 37.95 -20.38 -37.51
N PRO A 161 37.94 -19.71 -38.70
CA PRO A 161 36.76 -19.37 -39.50
C PRO A 161 36.57 -20.17 -40.81
N GLY A 162 35.43 -19.99 -41.48
CA GLY A 162 35.32 -20.20 -42.94
C GLY A 162 33.94 -20.62 -43.48
N MET A 163 33.38 -19.78 -44.36
CA MET A 163 32.47 -20.06 -45.51
C MET A 163 31.14 -20.77 -45.20
N GLU A 164 29.99 -20.52 -45.84
CA GLU A 164 29.68 -20.14 -47.21
C GLU A 164 28.18 -19.77 -47.30
N ALA A 165 27.82 -19.02 -48.32
CA ALA A 165 26.49 -18.49 -48.57
C ALA A 165 25.46 -19.56 -49.01
N ALA A 166 24.19 -19.38 -48.65
CA ALA A 166 23.07 -19.83 -49.50
C ALA A 166 21.76 -19.11 -49.16
N THR A 167 21.35 -18.25 -50.08
CA THR A 167 19.99 -17.77 -50.32
C THR A 167 19.00 -18.92 -50.54
N ALA A 168 17.78 -18.84 -49.98
CA ALA A 168 16.62 -19.52 -50.55
C ALA A 168 15.29 -18.80 -50.23
N THR A 169 14.87 -18.09 -51.26
CA THR A 169 13.57 -17.53 -51.64
C THR A 169 12.37 -18.47 -51.41
N TYR A 170 11.25 -17.88 -51.00
CA TYR A 170 9.87 -18.43 -51.07
C TYR A 170 9.49 -18.90 -52.50
N PRO A 171 8.51 -19.81 -52.64
CA PRO A 171 7.22 -19.31 -53.15
C PRO A 171 5.96 -19.99 -52.57
N PRO A 172 4.77 -19.42 -52.87
CA PRO A 172 3.48 -19.75 -52.27
C PRO A 172 2.62 -20.66 -53.17
N ASN A 173 1.56 -21.29 -52.64
CA ASN A 173 0.24 -21.21 -53.30
C ASN A 173 -0.92 -21.79 -52.48
N ALA A 174 -2.07 -21.17 -52.71
CA ALA A 174 -3.39 -21.51 -52.21
C ALA A 174 -4.13 -22.52 -53.11
N SER A 175 -5.27 -23.01 -52.58
CA SER A 175 -6.50 -23.45 -53.26
C SER A 175 -6.84 -24.94 -53.18
N GLY A 176 -8.07 -25.25 -52.73
CA GLY A 176 -8.81 -26.44 -53.15
C GLY A 176 -9.45 -27.29 -52.05
N THR A 177 -10.68 -26.97 -51.66
CA THR A 177 -11.70 -27.94 -51.20
C THR A 177 -12.20 -28.81 -52.38
N PRO A 178 -13.12 -29.81 -52.27
CA PRO A 178 -13.71 -30.53 -51.12
C PRO A 178 -13.68 -32.10 -51.29
N ASN A 179 -13.97 -32.89 -50.23
CA ASN A 179 -14.98 -33.97 -50.30
C ASN A 179 -15.12 -34.84 -49.03
N GLU A 180 -16.40 -35.05 -48.68
CA GLU A 180 -17.11 -36.27 -48.28
C GLU A 180 -16.52 -37.29 -47.28
N HIS A 181 -17.29 -37.45 -46.19
CA HIS A 181 -17.80 -38.70 -45.61
C HIS A 181 -16.87 -39.92 -45.58
N THR A 182 -16.54 -40.39 -44.36
CA THR A 182 -16.92 -41.75 -43.90
C THR A 182 -16.82 -41.81 -42.37
N GLN A 183 -17.96 -42.07 -41.73
CA GLN A 183 -18.05 -42.50 -40.34
C GLN A 183 -17.52 -43.94 -40.21
N HIS A 184 -16.65 -44.21 -39.23
CA HIS A 184 -16.46 -45.56 -38.71
C HIS A 184 -16.45 -45.58 -37.16
N PRO A 185 -17.21 -46.50 -36.54
CA PRO A 185 -17.38 -46.55 -35.09
C PRO A 185 -16.23 -47.25 -34.34
N ALA A 186 -16.16 -46.91 -33.06
CA ALA A 186 -15.18 -47.29 -32.06
C ALA A 186 -15.02 -48.80 -31.82
N THR A 187 -13.79 -49.21 -31.49
CA THR A 187 -13.50 -50.45 -30.75
C THR A 187 -12.72 -50.12 -29.46
N PRO A 188 -13.14 -50.64 -28.29
CA PRO A 188 -12.43 -50.39 -27.03
C PRO A 188 -11.28 -51.37 -26.82
N ILE A 189 -10.06 -50.84 -26.61
CA ILE A 189 -8.86 -51.63 -26.26
C ILE A 189 -8.75 -51.77 -24.75
N VAL A 190 -8.90 -53.00 -24.25
CA VAL A 190 -8.73 -53.38 -22.83
C VAL A 190 -7.24 -53.66 -22.55
N ARG A 191 -6.56 -52.78 -21.81
CA ARG A 191 -5.19 -53.02 -21.30
C ARG A 191 -5.23 -53.76 -19.95
N ARG A 192 -4.73 -54.99 -19.92
CA ARG A 192 -4.51 -55.79 -18.70
C ARG A 192 -3.29 -55.27 -17.93
N ARG A 193 -3.44 -55.00 -16.63
CA ARG A 193 -2.34 -54.68 -15.69
C ARG A 193 -1.81 -55.95 -15.03
N THR A 194 -0.49 -56.10 -15.00
CA THR A 194 0.23 -57.17 -14.30
C THR A 194 0.50 -56.81 -12.82
N PRO A 195 0.44 -57.78 -11.88
CA PRO A 195 0.63 -57.54 -10.45
C PRO A 195 2.10 -57.50 -10.03
N VAL A 196 2.50 -56.43 -9.33
CA VAL A 196 3.85 -56.25 -8.77
C VAL A 196 3.91 -56.79 -7.33
N ARG A 197 4.85 -57.72 -7.08
CA ARG A 197 5.13 -58.34 -5.77
C ARG A 197 5.79 -57.34 -4.80
N ARG A 198 5.19 -57.17 -3.61
CA ARG A 198 5.75 -56.40 -2.48
C ARG A 198 6.93 -57.13 -1.82
N ARG A 199 8.09 -56.47 -1.73
CA ARG A 199 9.21 -56.86 -0.84
C ARG A 199 8.98 -56.30 0.56
N ARG A 200 9.16 -57.16 1.57
CA ARG A 200 9.00 -56.89 3.01
C ARG A 200 10.24 -56.12 3.48
N SER A 201 10.11 -54.83 3.81
CA SER A 201 11.24 -54.00 4.25
C SER A 201 11.44 -54.08 5.76
N TRP A 202 12.70 -54.22 6.16
CA TRP A 202 13.19 -54.36 7.53
C TRP A 202 13.42 -52.99 8.22
N GLY A 203 12.72 -51.94 7.76
CA GLY A 203 12.99 -50.53 8.10
C GLY A 203 12.38 -50.03 9.42
N GLY A 204 11.67 -50.86 10.16
CA GLY A 204 10.94 -50.43 11.37
C GLY A 204 11.82 -50.05 12.56
N LEU A 205 13.04 -50.60 12.66
CA LEU A 205 13.89 -50.38 13.84
C LEU A 205 14.67 -49.05 13.80
N ILE A 206 15.02 -48.55 12.62
CA ILE A 206 15.74 -47.26 12.49
C ILE A 206 14.76 -46.09 12.70
N PHE A 207 13.51 -46.23 12.29
CA PHE A 207 12.49 -45.19 12.49
C PHE A 207 12.13 -45.00 13.97
N GLY A 208 12.11 -46.10 14.75
CA GLY A 208 11.76 -46.04 16.18
C GLY A 208 12.73 -45.22 17.04
N THR A 209 14.03 -45.28 16.75
CA THR A 209 15.05 -44.52 17.52
C THR A 209 15.06 -43.04 17.18
N LEU A 210 14.79 -42.69 15.91
CA LEU A 210 14.71 -41.30 15.46
C LEU A 210 13.50 -40.58 16.05
N VAL A 211 12.36 -41.26 16.17
CA VAL A 211 11.15 -40.70 16.80
C VAL A 211 11.34 -40.47 18.30
N LEU A 212 12.03 -41.38 19.00
CA LEU A 212 12.32 -41.24 20.43
C LEU A 212 13.31 -40.10 20.72
N GLY A 213 14.31 -39.92 19.86
CA GLY A 213 15.24 -38.78 19.94
C GLY A 213 14.53 -37.44 19.75
N LEU A 214 13.65 -37.36 18.74
CA LEU A 214 12.88 -36.13 18.46
C LEU A 214 11.95 -35.78 19.63
N LEU A 215 11.29 -36.78 20.22
CA LEU A 215 10.39 -36.59 21.36
C LEU A 215 11.15 -36.07 22.59
N ALA A 216 12.35 -36.61 22.86
CA ALA A 216 13.18 -36.15 23.97
C ALA A 216 13.63 -34.69 23.79
N THR A 217 13.98 -34.27 22.57
CA THR A 217 14.32 -32.87 22.28
C THR A 217 13.14 -31.91 22.42
N ILE A 218 11.93 -32.32 22.02
CA ILE A 218 10.74 -31.46 22.16
C ILE A 218 10.38 -31.27 23.63
N VAL A 219 10.35 -32.36 24.40
CA VAL A 219 10.01 -32.31 25.84
C VAL A 219 11.09 -31.56 26.63
N GLY A 220 12.37 -31.79 26.31
CA GLY A 220 13.49 -31.07 26.94
C GLY A 220 13.52 -29.58 26.60
N GLY A 221 13.23 -29.23 25.35
CA GLY A 221 13.14 -27.84 24.89
C GLY A 221 12.00 -27.06 25.55
N MET A 222 10.82 -27.68 25.67
CA MET A 222 9.69 -27.07 26.41
C MET A 222 10.04 -26.85 27.88
N GLY A 223 10.64 -27.83 28.56
CA GLY A 223 11.02 -27.68 29.98
C GLY A 223 11.98 -26.52 30.22
N TYR A 224 12.98 -26.33 29.35
CA TYR A 224 13.90 -25.20 29.46
C TYR A 224 13.20 -23.85 29.25
N PHE A 225 12.27 -23.77 28.31
CA PHE A 225 11.52 -22.55 28.02
C PHE A 225 10.58 -22.16 29.18
N TYR A 226 9.94 -23.12 29.84
CA TYR A 226 9.05 -22.87 30.99
C TYR A 226 9.81 -22.50 32.28
N LEU A 227 11.01 -23.04 32.51
CA LEU A 227 11.76 -22.80 33.75
C LEU A 227 12.74 -21.63 33.69
N LYS A 228 13.19 -21.20 32.50
CA LYS A 228 14.22 -20.15 32.34
C LYS A 228 13.99 -19.14 31.22
N GLY A 229 12.93 -19.26 30.41
CA GLY A 229 12.66 -18.32 29.30
C GLY A 229 12.00 -17.01 29.75
N PRO A 230 12.48 -15.83 29.32
CA PRO A 230 11.78 -14.57 29.54
C PRO A 230 10.74 -14.34 28.43
N GLY A 231 9.45 -14.36 28.79
CA GLY A 231 8.37 -13.94 27.88
C GLY A 231 7.03 -14.59 28.17
N ASN A 232 5.95 -13.80 28.18
CA ASN A 232 4.58 -14.32 28.20
C ASN A 232 4.26 -14.95 26.84
N VAL A 233 3.86 -16.22 26.88
CA VAL A 233 3.50 -17.00 25.70
C VAL A 233 1.97 -17.01 25.60
N ALA A 234 1.41 -16.25 24.67
CA ALA A 234 -0.02 -16.31 24.37
C ALA A 234 -0.27 -17.41 23.33
N ILE A 235 -1.04 -18.44 23.73
CA ILE A 235 -1.48 -19.52 22.84
C ILE A 235 -2.89 -19.18 22.40
N VAL A 236 -3.04 -18.74 21.15
CA VAL A 236 -4.35 -18.51 20.55
C VAL A 236 -4.75 -19.77 19.77
N LYS A 237 -5.95 -20.28 20.07
CA LYS A 237 -6.51 -21.44 19.40
C LYS A 237 -7.36 -20.99 18.22
N THR A 238 -6.94 -21.35 17.01
CA THR A 238 -7.70 -21.13 15.77
C THR A 238 -8.18 -22.49 15.25
N ASP A 239 -9.23 -22.52 14.42
CA ASP A 239 -9.89 -23.75 13.96
C ASP A 239 -8.97 -24.72 13.16
N ASP A 240 -7.79 -24.26 12.71
CA ASP A 240 -6.79 -25.07 12.01
C ASP A 240 -5.51 -25.36 12.83
N GLY A 241 -5.44 -24.98 14.11
CA GLY A 241 -4.32 -25.30 14.99
C GLY A 241 -3.97 -24.23 16.02
N TYR A 242 -2.93 -24.50 16.83
CA TYR A 242 -2.42 -23.57 17.84
C TYR A 242 -1.29 -22.72 17.26
N ILE A 243 -1.39 -21.39 17.38
CA ILE A 243 -0.33 -20.44 17.01
C ILE A 243 0.24 -19.85 18.29
N ILE A 244 1.57 -19.85 18.41
CA ILE A 244 2.30 -19.35 19.58
C ILE A 244 2.99 -18.04 19.19
N ASN A 245 2.57 -16.92 19.79
CA ASN A 245 3.22 -15.62 19.61
C ASN A 245 4.09 -15.29 20.83
N THR A 246 5.37 -15.01 20.59
CA THR A 246 6.34 -14.53 21.60
C THR A 246 6.98 -13.23 21.10
N GLY A 247 6.40 -12.08 21.48
CA GLY A 247 6.94 -10.75 21.22
C GLY A 247 7.26 -10.04 22.52
N GLY A 248 8.51 -9.59 22.70
CA GLY A 248 8.98 -8.86 23.87
C GLY A 248 9.05 -7.35 23.60
N THR A 249 8.37 -6.55 24.42
CA THR A 249 8.38 -5.09 24.38
C THR A 249 9.51 -4.54 25.28
N ARG A 250 10.30 -3.60 24.77
CA ARG A 250 11.23 -2.77 25.56
C ARG A 250 10.53 -1.52 26.06
N ASP A 251 10.87 -1.14 27.30
CA ASP A 251 10.41 0.03 28.05
C ASP A 251 10.63 1.37 27.33
N THR A 252 9.63 2.24 27.39
CA THR A 252 9.79 3.69 27.38
C THR A 252 8.91 4.33 28.47
N THR A 253 9.56 5.07 29.36
CA THR A 253 9.01 5.85 30.47
C THR A 253 8.20 7.08 30.00
N PRO A 254 7.23 7.57 30.80
CA PRO A 254 6.28 8.61 30.39
C PRO A 254 6.82 10.03 30.59
N VAL A 255 6.63 10.89 29.58
CA VAL A 255 6.76 12.36 29.68
C VAL A 255 5.35 12.96 29.71
N ALA A 256 5.10 13.85 30.67
CA ALA A 256 3.83 14.51 30.89
C ALA A 256 3.53 15.59 29.83
N SER A 257 2.32 15.58 29.29
CA SER A 257 1.81 16.62 28.37
C SER A 257 1.03 17.73 29.09
N PRO A 258 1.13 19.00 28.65
CA PRO A 258 0.28 20.11 29.10
C PRO A 258 -1.10 20.13 28.40
N PRO A 259 -2.07 20.93 28.87
CA PRO A 259 -3.50 20.77 28.54
C PRO A 259 -3.88 21.25 27.13
N GLN A 260 -4.89 20.56 26.60
CA GLN A 260 -5.38 20.55 25.22
C GLN A 260 -6.39 21.67 24.94
N GLU A 261 -6.23 22.39 23.83
CA GLU A 261 -7.27 23.21 23.19
C GLU A 261 -8.16 22.36 22.25
N PRO A 262 -9.39 22.79 21.94
CA PRO A 262 -10.38 21.95 21.26
C PRO A 262 -10.35 22.06 19.72
N ASN A 263 -10.76 20.98 19.08
CA ASN A 263 -11.11 20.79 17.66
C ASN A 263 -9.96 20.79 16.63
N SER A 264 -9.67 19.60 16.10
CA SER A 264 -9.14 19.43 14.74
C SER A 264 -9.58 18.08 14.15
N SER A 265 -10.08 18.15 12.92
CA SER A 265 -10.40 17.06 11.98
C SER A 265 -9.28 16.01 11.87
N PRO A 266 -9.57 14.80 11.35
CA PRO A 266 -8.53 13.79 11.09
C PRO A 266 -7.40 14.37 10.25
N PRO A 267 -6.14 13.93 10.48
CA PRO A 267 -4.98 14.54 9.84
C PRO A 267 -5.12 14.41 8.34
N ALA A 268 -5.16 15.55 7.66
CA ALA A 268 -4.87 15.62 6.24
C ALA A 268 -3.48 15.01 6.04
N SER A 269 -3.38 13.97 5.21
CA SER A 269 -2.09 13.52 4.70
C SER A 269 -1.40 14.74 4.08
N GLN A 270 -0.33 15.22 4.72
CA GLN A 270 0.49 16.30 4.19
C GLN A 270 1.08 15.81 2.87
N SER A 271 0.54 16.29 1.75
CA SER A 271 1.11 16.06 0.43
C SER A 271 2.34 16.95 0.26
N ASP A 272 3.46 16.51 0.82
CA ASP A 272 4.79 17.13 0.67
C ASP A 272 5.50 16.59 -0.59
N GLY A 273 4.77 16.52 -1.70
CA GLY A 273 5.25 16.02 -2.99
C GLY A 273 4.90 17.00 -4.09
N VAL A 274 5.68 16.98 -5.17
CA VAL A 274 5.46 17.87 -6.32
C VAL A 274 4.14 17.52 -7.02
N MET A 275 3.71 16.27 -6.89
CA MET A 275 2.43 15.77 -7.37
C MET A 275 1.33 15.94 -6.30
N MET A 276 0.29 16.71 -6.62
CA MET A 276 -0.92 16.78 -5.80
C MET A 276 -1.60 15.40 -5.77
N THR A 277 -2.05 14.97 -4.59
CA THR A 277 -2.85 13.73 -4.50
C THR A 277 -4.16 13.95 -5.26
N PRO A 278 -4.46 13.19 -6.33
CA PRO A 278 -5.66 13.42 -7.12
C PRO A 278 -6.89 13.13 -6.24
N PRO A 279 -7.98 13.90 -6.41
CA PRO A 279 -9.24 13.56 -5.75
C PRO A 279 -9.67 12.16 -6.18
N PRO A 280 -10.28 11.35 -5.30
CA PRO A 280 -10.71 10.00 -5.64
C PRO A 280 -11.68 10.05 -6.82
N VAL A 281 -11.28 9.48 -7.96
CA VAL A 281 -12.13 9.35 -9.14
C VAL A 281 -13.22 8.33 -8.78
N ARG A 282 -14.43 8.83 -8.50
CA ARG A 282 -15.60 7.98 -8.24
C ARG A 282 -16.12 7.44 -9.57
N GLY A 283 -15.36 6.54 -10.19
CA GLY A 283 -15.73 5.86 -11.43
C GLY A 283 -16.75 4.77 -11.17
N ASN A 284 -17.93 4.88 -11.78
CA ASN A 284 -18.92 3.81 -11.82
C ASN A 284 -18.43 2.78 -12.87
N PRO A 285 -18.11 1.52 -12.52
CA PRO A 285 -17.44 0.57 -13.42
C PRO A 285 -18.32 0.03 -14.57
N ALA A 286 -19.44 0.67 -14.88
CA ALA A 286 -20.41 0.20 -15.89
C ALA A 286 -20.39 1.00 -17.21
N ASP A 287 -19.74 2.17 -17.30
CA ASP A 287 -19.89 3.06 -18.46
C ASP A 287 -18.72 3.06 -19.46
N SER A 288 -17.64 2.32 -19.23
CA SER A 288 -16.46 2.30 -20.12
C SER A 288 -16.56 1.36 -21.34
N LEU A 289 -17.78 1.04 -21.82
CA LEU A 289 -17.99 0.09 -22.93
C LEU A 289 -18.73 0.64 -24.16
N SER A 290 -19.00 1.95 -24.27
CA SER A 290 -19.82 2.49 -25.37
C SER A 290 -19.22 3.71 -26.04
N ASN A 291 -17.99 3.66 -26.54
CA ASN A 291 -17.52 4.64 -27.52
C ASN A 291 -16.23 4.18 -28.23
N ASP A 292 -16.31 3.17 -29.09
CA ASP A 292 -15.27 2.97 -30.11
C ASP A 292 -15.75 2.03 -31.23
N MET A 293 -16.74 2.49 -32.00
CA MET A 293 -17.03 1.97 -33.34
C MET A 293 -17.69 3.07 -34.18
N ARG A 294 -16.89 3.96 -34.77
CA ARG A 294 -17.17 4.55 -36.09
C ARG A 294 -16.08 5.52 -36.52
N SER A 295 -15.32 5.09 -37.52
CA SER A 295 -15.14 5.74 -38.84
C SER A 295 -13.70 5.55 -39.28
N ASP A 296 -13.50 4.81 -40.36
CA ASP A 296 -12.63 5.18 -41.48
C ASP A 296 -12.67 4.07 -42.53
N ASP A 297 -13.30 4.35 -43.68
CA ASP A 297 -12.72 4.33 -45.04
C ASP A 297 -13.85 4.60 -46.11
N PRO A 298 -13.59 4.82 -47.42
CA PRO A 298 -13.49 6.17 -48.00
C PRO A 298 -14.36 6.39 -49.27
N GLY A 299 -14.53 7.67 -49.64
CA GLY A 299 -14.69 8.10 -51.04
C GLY A 299 -16.08 8.11 -51.67
N MET A 300 -16.52 9.29 -52.12
CA MET A 300 -16.96 9.56 -53.51
C MET A 300 -17.25 11.05 -53.71
N SER A 301 -16.64 11.60 -54.75
CA SER A 301 -16.94 12.89 -55.38
C SER A 301 -18.34 12.89 -56.02
N THR A 302 -19.00 14.06 -56.11
CA THR A 302 -19.25 14.80 -57.37
C THR A 302 -20.25 15.95 -57.20
N ASP A 303 -20.03 16.97 -58.02
CA ASP A 303 -20.80 18.18 -58.26
C ASP A 303 -22.33 18.02 -58.32
N SER A 304 -23.05 19.06 -57.87
CA SER A 304 -24.13 19.62 -58.69
C SER A 304 -24.49 21.06 -58.31
N MET A 305 -24.48 21.92 -59.33
CA MET A 305 -24.81 23.34 -59.31
C MET A 305 -26.31 23.62 -59.14
N GLY A 306 -26.66 24.81 -58.63
CA GLY A 306 -27.99 25.40 -58.74
C GLY A 306 -28.14 26.75 -58.04
N MET A 307 -27.92 27.84 -58.77
CA MET A 307 -28.12 29.23 -58.35
C MET A 307 -29.61 29.58 -58.14
N THR A 308 -29.93 30.48 -57.20
CA THR A 308 -30.76 31.68 -57.45
C THR A 308 -30.45 32.83 -56.46
N THR A 309 -29.87 33.89 -57.02
CA THR A 309 -30.19 35.33 -56.90
C THR A 309 -30.81 35.92 -55.61
N GLY A 310 -30.10 36.87 -54.99
CA GLY A 310 -30.70 37.89 -54.11
C GLY A 310 -29.75 38.59 -53.12
N ASN A 311 -28.98 39.57 -53.59
CA ASN A 311 -28.33 40.64 -52.78
C ASN A 311 -28.65 41.97 -53.52
N PRO A 312 -28.50 43.21 -52.99
CA PRO A 312 -27.78 43.62 -51.77
C PRO A 312 -28.42 44.76 -50.95
N THR A 313 -28.20 44.82 -49.62
CA THR A 313 -28.24 46.10 -48.89
C THR A 313 -27.38 46.07 -47.61
N MET A 314 -26.24 46.75 -47.64
CA MET A 314 -25.69 47.45 -46.47
C MET A 314 -26.14 48.93 -46.56
N PRO A 315 -26.33 49.61 -45.42
CA PRO A 315 -25.32 50.62 -45.07
C PRO A 315 -25.05 50.77 -43.56
N GLU A 316 -23.75 50.82 -43.23
CA GLU A 316 -23.06 51.89 -42.47
C GLU A 316 -23.36 52.22 -40.98
N PRO A 317 -22.42 52.91 -40.29
CA PRO A 317 -22.10 52.78 -38.87
C PRO A 317 -22.67 53.91 -38.01
N MET A 318 -22.65 53.75 -36.68
CA MET A 318 -22.96 54.83 -35.74
C MET A 318 -21.95 54.94 -34.60
N THR A 319 -21.20 56.04 -34.65
CA THR A 319 -20.87 56.98 -33.57
C THR A 319 -20.98 58.40 -34.19
N PRO A 320 -20.95 59.57 -33.49
CA PRO A 320 -20.77 59.91 -32.06
C PRO A 320 -21.73 61.03 -31.52
N ALA A 321 -21.61 61.39 -30.23
CA ALA A 321 -21.69 62.74 -29.59
C ALA A 321 -22.04 62.59 -28.09
N ASN A 322 -21.15 62.86 -27.12
CA ASN A 322 -20.59 64.14 -26.64
C ASN A 322 -21.61 65.05 -25.91
N GLN A 323 -21.48 65.16 -24.58
CA GLN A 323 -21.62 66.40 -23.78
C GLN A 323 -21.34 66.16 -22.26
N THR A 324 -20.24 66.75 -21.79
CA THR A 324 -19.84 67.11 -20.39
C THR A 324 -20.54 68.41 -19.91
N PRO A 325 -20.25 69.01 -18.72
CA PRO A 325 -20.25 68.56 -17.31
C PRO A 325 -21.11 69.50 -16.39
N PRO A 326 -21.12 69.40 -15.04
CA PRO A 326 -20.22 70.26 -14.26
C PRO A 326 -19.67 69.69 -12.92
N ALA A 327 -18.50 70.22 -12.57
CA ALA A 327 -17.93 70.54 -11.25
C ALA A 327 -18.50 69.91 -9.97
N ASN A 328 -17.64 69.21 -9.22
CA ASN A 328 -17.42 69.58 -7.82
C ASN A 328 -16.02 69.18 -7.32
N VAL A 329 -15.36 70.14 -6.69
CA VAL A 329 -14.01 70.09 -6.12
C VAL A 329 -14.16 70.14 -4.59
N PRO A 330 -13.36 69.38 -3.83
CA PRO A 330 -12.83 69.89 -2.57
C PRO A 330 -11.30 69.69 -2.55
N SER A 331 -10.55 70.79 -2.70
CA SER A 331 -9.89 71.53 -1.61
C SER A 331 -8.56 70.91 -1.20
N ASP A 332 -7.50 71.45 -1.80
CA ASP A 332 -6.10 71.28 -1.40
C ASP A 332 -5.87 71.74 0.05
N PRO A 333 -5.11 70.97 0.86
CA PRO A 333 -4.45 71.51 2.04
C PRO A 333 -3.19 72.33 1.67
N PRO A 334 -2.75 73.23 2.56
CA PRO A 334 -1.78 74.28 2.26
C PRO A 334 -0.37 73.77 1.94
N VAL A 335 0.20 74.38 0.91
CA VAL A 335 1.60 74.28 0.49
C VAL A 335 2.51 74.67 1.65
N THR A 336 3.25 73.68 2.15
CA THR A 336 4.39 73.89 3.06
C THR A 336 5.62 74.19 2.19
N PRO A 337 6.44 75.20 2.51
CA PRO A 337 7.64 75.52 1.72
C PRO A 337 8.59 74.32 1.69
N GLU A 338 8.95 73.97 0.46
CA GLU A 338 9.91 72.94 0.07
C GLU A 338 11.26 73.17 0.81
N PRO A 339 11.69 72.28 1.71
CA PRO A 339 13.04 72.34 2.25
C PRO A 339 14.02 72.00 1.15
N THR A 340 15.04 72.85 1.01
CA THR A 340 16.20 72.68 0.14
C THR A 340 16.69 71.22 0.11
N PRO A 341 16.92 70.61 -1.06
CA PRO A 341 17.35 69.22 -1.14
C PRO A 341 18.66 69.05 -0.37
N ALA A 342 18.60 68.31 0.72
CA ALA A 342 19.80 67.84 1.41
C ALA A 342 20.62 66.99 0.43
N PRO A 343 21.96 67.13 0.42
CA PRO A 343 22.81 66.33 -0.45
C PRO A 343 22.50 64.84 -0.23
N ALA A 344 22.21 64.14 -1.33
CA ALA A 344 21.94 62.72 -1.32
C ALA A 344 23.06 62.00 -0.52
N PRO A 345 22.72 61.16 0.46
CA PRO A 345 23.74 60.37 1.15
C PRO A 345 24.51 59.58 0.10
N SER A 346 25.84 59.67 0.14
CA SER A 346 26.73 58.88 -0.71
C SER A 346 26.26 57.43 -0.72
N PRO A 347 26.27 56.75 -1.89
CA PRO A 347 25.88 55.35 -1.97
C PRO A 347 26.71 54.58 -0.94
N THR A 348 26.02 53.94 0.00
CA THR A 348 26.67 52.99 0.91
C THR A 348 27.38 51.97 0.01
N PRO A 349 28.69 51.75 0.18
CA PRO A 349 29.41 50.79 -0.66
C PRO A 349 28.71 49.45 -0.56
N THR A 350 28.20 48.95 -1.68
CA THR A 350 27.71 47.59 -1.81
C THR A 350 28.78 46.67 -1.23
N PRO A 351 28.48 45.87 -0.20
CA PRO A 351 29.46 44.94 0.33
C PRO A 351 29.97 44.07 -0.82
N PRO A 352 31.29 43.82 -0.91
CA PRO A 352 31.85 42.97 -1.95
C PRO A 352 31.08 41.65 -1.98
N PRO A 353 30.72 41.12 -3.16
CA PRO A 353 29.94 39.89 -3.26
C PRO A 353 30.59 38.83 -2.39
N ALA A 354 29.81 38.27 -1.46
CA ALA A 354 30.26 37.20 -0.60
C ALA A 354 30.88 36.13 -1.51
N THR A 355 32.17 35.88 -1.30
CA THR A 355 32.90 34.87 -2.04
C THR A 355 32.22 33.56 -1.70
N MET A 356 31.43 33.00 -2.63
CA MET A 356 30.93 31.64 -2.50
C MET A 356 32.17 30.75 -2.41
N ASN A 357 32.47 30.28 -1.20
CA ASN A 357 33.54 29.32 -1.01
C ASN A 357 33.22 28.11 -1.88
N ALA A 358 34.19 27.69 -2.68
CA ALA A 358 34.05 26.47 -3.46
C ALA A 358 33.75 25.28 -2.51
N PRO A 359 32.90 24.31 -2.92
CA PRO A 359 32.58 23.15 -2.09
C PRO A 359 33.85 22.44 -1.64
N SER A 360 33.89 22.07 -0.36
CA SER A 360 34.99 21.29 0.19
C SER A 360 34.94 19.83 -0.33
N PRO A 361 36.08 19.12 -0.39
CA PRO A 361 36.09 17.71 -0.77
C PRO A 361 35.22 16.81 0.12
N GLU A 362 35.07 17.18 1.40
CA GLU A 362 34.24 16.46 2.36
C GLU A 362 32.75 16.59 2.03
N GLU A 363 32.29 17.81 1.72
CA GLU A 363 30.91 18.06 1.28
C GLU A 363 30.57 17.31 -0.02
N ILE A 364 31.49 17.30 -1.00
CA ILE A 364 31.32 16.56 -2.25
C ILE A 364 31.18 15.05 -1.95
N SER A 365 32.01 14.51 -1.07
CA SER A 365 31.94 13.09 -0.69
C SER A 365 30.64 12.74 0.02
N MET A 366 30.14 13.62 0.91
CA MET A 366 28.85 13.41 1.58
C MET A 366 27.68 13.40 0.60
N GLY A 367 27.66 14.33 -0.35
CA GLY A 367 26.67 14.37 -1.43
C GLY A 367 26.64 13.07 -2.24
N GLN A 368 27.82 12.54 -2.59
CA GLN A 368 27.92 11.29 -3.35
C GLN A 368 27.37 10.09 -2.56
N VAL A 369 27.70 9.98 -1.27
CA VAL A 369 27.19 8.90 -0.42
C VAL A 369 25.66 8.94 -0.30
N ALA A 370 25.07 10.14 -0.23
CA ALA A 370 23.62 10.28 -0.17
C ALA A 370 22.95 9.86 -1.51
N ILE A 371 23.53 10.26 -2.64
CA ILE A 371 23.10 9.85 -3.99
C ILE A 371 23.17 8.32 -4.13
N ASP A 372 24.27 7.68 -3.72
CA ASP A 372 24.45 6.23 -3.83
C ASP A 372 23.40 5.46 -3.01
N LYS A 373 23.03 5.98 -1.82
CA LYS A 373 21.95 5.39 -1.01
C LYS A 373 20.58 5.51 -1.67
N ALA A 374 20.27 6.67 -2.25
CA ALA A 374 19.03 6.87 -2.98
C ALA A 374 18.94 5.95 -4.21
N LEU A 375 20.05 5.81 -4.96
CA LEU A 375 20.15 4.88 -6.10
C LEU A 375 19.91 3.43 -5.68
N GLU A 376 20.51 2.99 -4.57
CA GLU A 376 20.32 1.62 -4.08
C GLU A 376 18.88 1.35 -3.64
N ALA A 377 18.24 2.32 -2.96
CA ALA A 377 16.83 2.22 -2.59
C ALA A 377 15.91 2.15 -3.83
N ILE A 378 16.20 2.93 -4.87
CA ILE A 378 15.48 2.87 -6.16
C ILE A 378 15.66 1.50 -6.84
N ARG A 379 16.90 0.98 -6.91
CA ARG A 379 17.19 -0.31 -7.55
C ARG A 379 16.54 -1.49 -6.83
N SER A 380 16.51 -1.45 -5.51
CA SER A 380 15.91 -2.48 -4.66
C SER A 380 14.40 -2.32 -4.50
N ALA A 381 13.80 -1.26 -5.07
CA ALA A 381 12.41 -0.88 -4.88
C ALA A 381 12.02 -0.80 -3.39
N ASP A 382 12.90 -0.23 -2.57
CA ASP A 382 12.63 0.05 -1.16
C ASP A 382 11.68 1.24 -1.05
N TRP A 383 10.39 0.98 -1.24
CA TRP A 383 9.33 1.98 -1.28
C TRP A 383 9.27 2.90 -0.05
N GLU A 384 9.66 2.39 1.12
CA GLU A 384 9.64 3.15 2.37
C GLU A 384 10.81 4.13 2.45
N SER A 385 12.00 3.71 2.02
CA SER A 385 13.22 4.53 2.11
C SER A 385 13.49 5.37 0.86
N MET A 386 12.89 5.06 -0.29
CA MET A 386 13.25 5.64 -1.59
C MET A 386 13.09 7.16 -1.63
N LYS A 387 11.90 7.67 -1.29
CA LYS A 387 11.63 9.12 -1.27
C LYS A 387 12.48 9.87 -0.23
N PRO A 388 12.54 9.48 1.06
CA PRO A 388 13.33 10.21 2.04
C PRO A 388 14.85 10.18 1.75
N LEU A 389 15.37 9.09 1.16
CA LEU A 389 16.77 9.04 0.73
C LEU A 389 17.04 9.93 -0.48
N ALA A 390 16.09 10.04 -1.42
CA ALA A 390 16.21 10.95 -2.55
C ALA A 390 16.20 12.43 -2.09
N GLU A 391 15.32 12.81 -1.17
CA GLU A 391 15.31 14.15 -0.53
C GLU A 391 16.63 14.45 0.21
N ALA A 392 17.14 13.46 0.95
CA ALA A 392 18.44 13.58 1.61
C ALA A 392 19.59 13.77 0.60
N SER A 393 19.50 13.12 -0.57
CA SER A 393 20.49 13.30 -1.64
C SER A 393 20.44 14.69 -2.26
N GLU A 394 19.26 15.28 -2.42
CA GLU A 394 19.09 16.64 -2.94
C GLU A 394 19.67 17.67 -1.96
N SER A 395 19.40 17.49 -0.67
CA SER A 395 19.92 18.34 0.40
C SER A 395 21.45 18.27 0.54
N ALA A 396 22.04 17.10 0.30
CA ALA A 396 23.49 16.87 0.43
C ALA A 396 24.28 17.23 -0.85
N ALA A 397 23.61 17.40 -1.99
CA ALA A 397 24.25 17.66 -3.26
C ALA A 397 24.84 19.09 -3.35
N VAL A 398 26.15 19.19 -3.56
CA VAL A 398 26.84 20.49 -3.60
C VAL A 398 27.32 20.89 -4.99
N THR A 399 27.70 19.93 -5.84
CA THR A 399 28.09 20.23 -7.23
C THR A 399 26.87 20.32 -8.15
N PRO A 400 26.95 21.04 -9.29
CA PRO A 400 25.86 21.08 -10.26
C PRO A 400 25.43 19.70 -10.75
N GLU A 401 26.38 18.79 -10.98
CA GLU A 401 26.12 17.42 -11.42
C GLU A 401 25.40 16.60 -10.35
N GLN A 402 25.85 16.72 -9.09
CA GLN A 402 25.19 16.07 -7.96
C GLN A 402 23.76 16.57 -7.79
N LYS A 403 23.53 17.89 -7.90
CA LYS A 403 22.19 18.47 -7.77
C LYS A 403 21.26 17.99 -8.86
N GLN A 404 21.74 17.96 -10.10
CA GLN A 404 20.95 17.48 -11.23
C GLN A 404 20.56 16.00 -11.06
N LEU A 405 21.51 15.16 -10.65
CA LEU A 405 21.24 13.74 -10.42
C LEU A 405 20.29 13.55 -9.24
N ALA A 406 20.54 14.22 -8.11
CA ALA A 406 19.70 14.13 -6.92
C ALA A 406 18.26 14.60 -7.17
N GLU A 407 18.08 15.71 -7.90
CA GLU A 407 16.77 16.17 -8.38
C GLU A 407 16.07 15.07 -9.23
N THR A 408 16.81 14.41 -10.13
CA THR A 408 16.27 13.32 -10.96
C THR A 408 15.84 12.13 -10.11
N LEU A 409 16.62 11.77 -9.08
CA LEU A 409 16.29 10.69 -8.15
C LEU A 409 15.05 11.03 -7.32
N TYR A 410 14.90 12.29 -6.91
CA TYR A 410 13.71 12.75 -6.21
C TYR A 410 12.46 12.69 -7.08
N GLN A 411 12.52 13.23 -8.30
CA GLN A 411 11.41 13.14 -9.27
C GLN A 411 11.03 11.68 -9.57
N PHE A 412 12.04 10.80 -9.71
CA PHE A 412 11.82 9.37 -9.91
C PHE A 412 11.09 8.74 -8.72
N ALA A 413 11.58 9.00 -7.51
CA ALA A 413 11.01 8.46 -6.28
C ALA A 413 9.58 8.96 -6.04
N ASP A 414 9.32 10.25 -6.27
CA ASP A 414 7.99 10.84 -6.11
C ASP A 414 6.97 10.21 -7.08
N LEU A 415 7.31 10.09 -8.37
CA LEU A 415 6.45 9.45 -9.36
C LEU A 415 6.20 7.97 -9.08
N ALA A 416 7.25 7.21 -8.71
CA ALA A 416 7.13 5.79 -8.44
C ALA A 416 6.28 5.52 -7.18
N THR A 417 6.49 6.30 -6.12
CA THR A 417 5.69 6.21 -4.88
C THR A 417 4.27 6.73 -5.07
N PHE A 418 4.06 7.73 -5.93
CA PHE A 418 2.73 8.20 -6.31
C PHE A 418 1.89 7.10 -6.97
N TYR A 419 2.46 6.36 -7.93
CA TYR A 419 1.80 5.21 -8.55
C TYR A 419 1.55 4.08 -7.54
N GLN A 420 2.56 3.76 -6.72
CA GLN A 420 2.41 2.74 -5.67
C GLN A 420 1.29 3.11 -4.69
N GLY A 421 1.19 4.37 -4.27
CA GLY A 421 0.12 4.87 -3.41
C GLY A 421 -1.26 4.74 -4.06
N ALA A 422 -1.38 4.95 -5.37
CA ALA A 422 -2.62 4.70 -6.11
C ALA A 422 -3.01 3.20 -6.07
N VAL A 423 -2.04 2.30 -6.25
CA VAL A 423 -2.27 0.85 -6.12
C VAL A 423 -2.69 0.48 -4.69
N GLN A 424 -2.04 1.02 -3.66
CA GLN A 424 -2.39 0.77 -2.25
C GLN A 424 -3.82 1.23 -1.91
N ARG A 425 -4.21 2.44 -2.35
CA ARG A 425 -5.56 2.94 -2.20
C ARG A 425 -6.57 2.07 -2.94
N ALA A 426 -6.24 1.63 -4.16
CA ALA A 426 -7.09 0.76 -4.95
C ALA A 426 -7.30 -0.58 -4.25
N VAL A 427 -6.24 -1.19 -3.71
CA VAL A 427 -6.32 -2.43 -2.93
C VAL A 427 -7.18 -2.26 -1.70
N SER A 428 -7.02 -1.16 -0.97
CA SER A 428 -7.79 -0.87 0.25
C SER A 428 -9.28 -0.65 -0.02
N ALA A 429 -9.63 -0.22 -1.23
CA ALA A 429 -11.01 -0.05 -1.66
C ALA A 429 -11.69 -1.36 -2.12
N LEU A 430 -10.92 -2.44 -2.33
CA LEU A 430 -11.46 -3.72 -2.79
C LEU A 430 -12.27 -4.41 -1.70
N THR A 431 -13.36 -5.04 -2.12
CA THR A 431 -14.22 -5.84 -1.24
C THR A 431 -14.12 -7.34 -1.53
N PHE A 432 -14.44 -8.17 -0.53
CA PHE A 432 -14.48 -9.63 -0.72
C PHE A 432 -15.46 -10.01 -1.84
N GLY A 433 -15.02 -10.88 -2.76
CA GLY A 433 -15.81 -11.36 -3.88
C GLY A 433 -15.84 -10.43 -5.09
N GLU A 434 -15.20 -9.26 -5.01
CA GLU A 434 -15.09 -8.34 -6.14
C GLU A 434 -14.25 -8.95 -7.28
N GLU A 435 -14.65 -8.72 -8.53
CA GLU A 435 -13.91 -9.19 -9.70
C GLU A 435 -12.95 -8.10 -10.21
N ILE A 436 -11.66 -8.42 -10.26
CA ILE A 436 -10.63 -7.60 -10.88
C ILE A 436 -10.38 -8.13 -12.29
N GLN A 437 -10.49 -7.25 -13.29
CA GLN A 437 -10.14 -7.56 -14.67
C GLN A 437 -8.62 -7.45 -14.88
N VAL A 438 -7.88 -8.51 -14.56
CA VAL A 438 -6.41 -8.52 -14.59
C VAL A 438 -5.87 -8.40 -16.03
N THR A 439 -6.51 -9.05 -17.00
CA THR A 439 -6.26 -8.86 -18.43
C THR A 439 -7.57 -8.90 -19.19
N LYS A 440 -7.57 -8.61 -20.51
CA LYS A 440 -8.79 -8.71 -21.36
C LYS A 440 -9.49 -10.09 -21.30
N THR A 441 -8.75 -11.15 -20.98
CA THR A 441 -9.25 -12.53 -20.95
C THR A 441 -9.25 -13.17 -19.57
N MET A 442 -8.60 -12.55 -18.59
CA MET A 442 -8.45 -13.11 -17.24
C MET A 442 -9.09 -12.20 -16.20
N LYS A 443 -10.02 -12.78 -15.44
CA LYS A 443 -10.59 -12.20 -14.24
C LYS A 443 -10.01 -12.89 -13.02
N ALA A 444 -9.79 -12.13 -11.96
CA ALA A 444 -9.47 -12.68 -10.64
C ALA A 444 -10.50 -12.17 -9.64
N MET A 445 -10.90 -13.01 -8.69
CA MET A 445 -11.84 -12.63 -7.65
C MET A 445 -11.09 -12.34 -6.36
N VAL A 446 -11.38 -11.22 -5.71
CA VAL A 446 -10.80 -10.87 -4.42
C VAL A 446 -11.27 -11.86 -3.37
N HIS A 447 -10.33 -12.53 -2.71
CA HIS A 447 -10.63 -13.51 -1.66
C HIS A 447 -10.34 -12.95 -0.27
N GLN A 448 -9.34 -12.10 -0.11
CA GLN A 448 -9.06 -11.42 1.15
C GLN A 448 -8.21 -10.19 0.90
N VAL A 449 -8.50 -9.11 1.61
CA VAL A 449 -7.68 -7.90 1.65
C VAL A 449 -7.32 -7.67 3.11
N ASN A 450 -6.03 -7.60 3.39
CA ASN A 450 -5.48 -7.21 4.69
C ASN A 450 -4.60 -5.99 4.48
N GLU A 451 -4.23 -5.29 5.55
CA GLU A 451 -3.37 -4.10 5.51
C GLU A 451 -2.04 -4.31 4.77
N ASN A 452 -1.52 -5.54 4.76
CA ASN A 452 -0.22 -5.86 4.17
C ASN A 452 -0.28 -6.85 3.00
N GLN A 453 -1.45 -7.46 2.72
CA GLN A 453 -1.55 -8.55 1.74
C GLN A 453 -2.88 -8.54 0.98
N LEU A 454 -2.81 -8.86 -0.31
CA LEU A 454 -3.95 -9.12 -1.18
C LEU A 454 -3.96 -10.61 -1.57
N THR A 455 -5.05 -11.30 -1.28
CA THR A 455 -5.30 -12.67 -1.76
C THR A 455 -6.37 -12.66 -2.83
N ILE A 456 -6.02 -13.15 -4.01
CA ILE A 456 -6.95 -13.30 -5.13
C ILE A 456 -7.14 -14.76 -5.51
N ASN A 457 -8.32 -15.09 -6.01
CA ASN A 457 -8.67 -16.37 -6.59
C ASN A 457 -8.66 -16.25 -8.12
N ARG A 458 -7.77 -16.99 -8.79
CA ARG A 458 -7.63 -16.97 -10.26
C ARG A 458 -8.50 -18.01 -10.98
N GLY A 459 -9.42 -18.66 -10.26
CA GLY A 459 -10.29 -19.71 -10.78
C GLY A 459 -10.06 -21.04 -10.11
N LYS A 460 -10.41 -22.15 -10.78
CA LYS A 460 -10.25 -23.50 -10.25
C LYS A 460 -9.10 -24.23 -10.94
N ASP A 461 -8.32 -24.98 -10.16
CA ASP A 461 -7.32 -25.89 -10.71
C ASP A 461 -7.95 -27.12 -11.38
N ALA A 462 -7.11 -28.01 -11.93
CA ALA A 462 -7.56 -29.25 -12.56
C ALA A 462 -8.30 -30.21 -11.60
N SER A 463 -8.18 -30.00 -10.29
CA SER A 463 -8.88 -30.76 -9.25
C SER A 463 -10.19 -30.08 -8.79
N GLY A 464 -10.51 -28.91 -9.32
CA GLY A 464 -11.70 -28.13 -8.96
C GLY A 464 -11.53 -27.25 -7.73
N LYS A 465 -10.32 -27.13 -7.16
CA LYS A 465 -10.03 -26.29 -5.98
C LYS A 465 -9.70 -24.86 -6.40
N PRO A 466 -10.09 -23.84 -5.61
CA PRO A 466 -9.74 -22.45 -5.90
C PRO A 466 -8.22 -22.26 -5.87
N GLN A 467 -7.69 -21.54 -6.86
CA GLN A 467 -6.28 -21.15 -6.91
C GLN A 467 -6.12 -19.80 -6.20
N LEU A 468 -5.83 -19.87 -4.90
CA LEU A 468 -5.58 -18.70 -4.08
C LEU A 468 -4.11 -18.28 -4.21
N ASN A 469 -3.90 -17.04 -4.65
CA ASN A 469 -2.59 -16.43 -4.74
C ASN A 469 -2.57 -15.21 -3.81
N THR A 470 -1.66 -15.24 -2.84
CA THR A 470 -1.46 -14.16 -1.87
C THR A 470 -0.22 -13.36 -2.25
N PHE A 471 -0.35 -12.04 -2.28
CA PHE A 471 0.71 -11.09 -2.61
C PHE A 471 0.83 -10.05 -1.50
N PRO A 472 2.04 -9.79 -0.99
CA PRO A 472 2.29 -8.59 -0.20
C PRO A 472 1.95 -7.32 -1.01
N ILE A 473 1.41 -6.28 -0.37
CA ILE A 473 1.02 -5.05 -1.08
C ILE A 473 2.22 -4.39 -1.79
N ASN A 474 3.40 -4.42 -1.16
CA ASN A 474 4.65 -3.93 -1.74
C ASN A 474 5.24 -4.86 -2.83
N GLN A 475 4.66 -6.05 -3.02
CA GLN A 475 5.08 -7.06 -3.99
C GLN A 475 3.96 -7.50 -4.92
N ILE A 476 3.01 -6.61 -5.21
CA ILE A 476 1.93 -6.89 -6.15
C ILE A 476 2.52 -7.06 -7.56
N PRO A 477 2.20 -8.17 -8.27
CA PRO A 477 2.60 -8.36 -9.65
C PRO A 477 2.14 -7.20 -10.54
N LEU A 478 3.01 -6.76 -11.43
CA LEU A 478 2.79 -5.58 -12.28
C LEU A 478 1.44 -5.60 -13.03
N ILE A 479 1.03 -6.77 -13.53
CA ILE A 479 -0.24 -6.94 -14.25
C ILE A 479 -1.44 -6.61 -13.34
N ILE A 480 -1.38 -6.99 -12.06
CA ILE A 480 -2.42 -6.67 -11.08
C ILE A 480 -2.35 -5.20 -10.70
N ALA A 481 -1.15 -4.65 -10.50
CA ALA A 481 -0.97 -3.22 -10.21
C ALA A 481 -1.59 -2.34 -11.31
N HIS A 482 -1.32 -2.64 -12.59
CA HIS A 482 -1.90 -1.93 -13.73
C HIS A 482 -3.41 -2.11 -13.88
N ALA A 483 -3.98 -3.22 -13.40
CA ALA A 483 -5.43 -3.42 -13.39
C ALA A 483 -6.12 -2.63 -12.26
N LEU A 484 -5.39 -2.31 -11.19
CA LEU A 484 -5.93 -1.64 -10.00
C LEU A 484 -5.73 -0.12 -10.01
N ALA A 485 -4.55 0.35 -10.43
CA ALA A 485 -4.19 1.76 -10.44
C ALA A 485 -5.19 2.69 -11.18
N PRO A 486 -5.82 2.30 -12.32
CA PRO A 486 -6.80 3.16 -13.00
C PRO A 486 -7.98 3.59 -12.13
N ASN A 487 -8.30 2.83 -11.07
CA ASN A 487 -9.40 3.15 -10.17
C ASN A 487 -9.09 4.35 -9.26
N GLN A 488 -7.83 4.75 -9.13
CA GLN A 488 -7.36 5.79 -8.20
C GLN A 488 -6.46 6.84 -8.86
N LEU A 489 -6.09 6.62 -10.12
CA LEU A 489 -5.19 7.46 -10.88
C LEU A 489 -5.62 7.46 -12.35
N ASP A 490 -5.65 8.65 -12.96
CA ASP A 490 -5.84 8.78 -14.41
C ASP A 490 -4.56 8.37 -15.13
N ILE A 491 -4.50 7.12 -15.59
CA ILE A 491 -3.31 6.57 -16.27
C ILE A 491 -3.10 7.17 -17.66
N ASP A 492 -4.15 7.74 -18.27
CA ASP A 492 -4.04 8.31 -19.62
C ASP A 492 -3.39 9.71 -19.58
N SER A 493 -3.38 10.38 -18.41
CA SER A 493 -2.67 11.63 -18.18
C SER A 493 -1.14 11.47 -18.31
N PRO A 494 -0.40 12.51 -18.75
CA PRO A 494 1.08 12.47 -18.80
C PRO A 494 1.71 12.08 -17.46
N GLU A 495 1.16 12.61 -16.36
CA GLU A 495 1.53 12.32 -14.98
C GLU A 495 1.31 10.83 -14.65
N GLY A 496 0.15 10.29 -14.99
CA GLY A 496 -0.19 8.88 -14.79
C GLY A 496 0.70 7.95 -15.59
N GLN A 497 1.01 8.28 -16.84
CA GLN A 497 1.92 7.51 -17.70
C GLN A 497 3.35 7.54 -17.16
N ALA A 498 3.85 8.69 -16.71
CA ALA A 498 5.18 8.82 -16.12
C ALA A 498 5.30 8.05 -14.80
N ALA A 499 4.29 8.16 -13.92
CA ALA A 499 4.22 7.41 -12.67
C ALA A 499 4.16 5.90 -12.92
N MET A 500 3.36 5.47 -13.90
CA MET A 500 3.29 4.06 -14.31
C MET A 500 4.63 3.56 -14.83
N ALA A 501 5.29 4.31 -15.72
CA ALA A 501 6.54 3.94 -16.33
C ALA A 501 7.68 3.82 -15.30
N THR A 502 7.80 4.79 -14.39
CA THR A 502 8.80 4.76 -13.30
C THR A 502 8.56 3.57 -12.36
N TYR A 503 7.33 3.34 -11.91
CA TYR A 503 6.97 2.17 -11.10
C TYR A 503 7.28 0.84 -11.82
N GLN A 504 6.89 0.73 -13.09
CA GLN A 504 7.14 -0.45 -13.91
C GLN A 504 8.63 -0.77 -14.07
N ALA A 505 9.49 0.25 -14.12
CA ALA A 505 10.92 0.08 -14.37
C ALA A 505 11.69 -0.56 -13.21
N ILE A 506 11.21 -0.37 -11.97
CA ILE A 506 11.85 -0.84 -10.74
C ILE A 506 11.01 -1.86 -9.95
N GLY A 507 9.75 -2.11 -10.34
CA GLY A 507 8.89 -3.03 -9.62
C GLY A 507 9.52 -4.43 -9.40
N PRO A 508 9.06 -5.20 -8.40
CA PRO A 508 9.69 -6.45 -7.94
C PRO A 508 9.79 -7.57 -8.99
N PHE A 509 9.09 -7.42 -10.11
CA PHE A 509 9.12 -8.33 -11.26
C PHE A 509 9.43 -7.60 -12.57
N ALA A 510 10.10 -6.45 -12.50
CA ALA A 510 10.52 -5.70 -13.66
C ALA A 510 11.51 -6.52 -14.49
N THR A 511 11.24 -6.62 -15.79
CA THR A 511 12.15 -7.26 -16.75
C THR A 511 12.84 -6.19 -17.60
N ALA A 512 13.95 -6.53 -18.25
CA ALA A 512 14.62 -5.61 -19.18
C ALA A 512 13.67 -5.08 -20.27
N GLY A 513 12.77 -5.93 -20.78
CA GLY A 513 11.76 -5.52 -21.76
C GLY A 513 10.78 -4.48 -21.20
N ARG A 514 10.32 -4.65 -19.96
CA ARG A 514 9.44 -3.68 -19.29
C ARG A 514 10.16 -2.37 -19.00
N ARG A 515 11.45 -2.42 -18.66
CA ARG A 515 12.25 -1.20 -18.47
C ARG A 515 12.42 -0.43 -19.78
N ASN A 516 12.65 -1.12 -20.90
CA ASN A 516 12.72 -0.49 -22.21
C ASN A 516 11.39 0.16 -22.60
N GLU A 517 10.26 -0.53 -22.36
CA GLU A 517 8.93 0.05 -22.54
C GLU A 517 8.73 1.31 -21.67
N SER A 518 9.16 1.30 -20.40
CA SER A 518 9.14 2.49 -19.55
C SER A 518 9.96 3.65 -20.11
N ILE A 519 11.15 3.37 -20.65
CA ILE A 519 12.01 4.37 -21.29
C ILE A 519 11.32 4.96 -22.53
N GLU A 520 10.68 4.12 -23.35
CA GLU A 520 9.93 4.55 -24.53
C GLU A 520 8.73 5.42 -24.15
N ILE A 521 7.96 5.04 -23.14
CA ILE A 521 6.84 5.83 -22.62
C ILE A 521 7.33 7.20 -22.16
N LEU A 522 8.36 7.25 -21.30
CA LEU A 522 8.89 8.52 -20.79
C LEU A 522 9.44 9.41 -21.92
N ARG A 523 10.12 8.84 -22.92
CA ARG A 523 10.58 9.61 -24.09
C ARG A 523 9.44 10.14 -24.96
N GLY A 524 8.27 9.50 -24.93
CA GLY A 524 7.08 9.95 -25.64
C GLY A 524 6.35 11.11 -24.95
N LEU A 525 6.68 11.41 -23.69
CA LEU A 525 6.04 12.49 -22.94
C LEU A 525 6.77 13.83 -23.16
N GLU A 526 6.02 14.85 -23.54
CA GLU A 526 6.55 16.21 -23.76
C GLU A 526 6.73 16.97 -22.45
N LYS A 527 5.74 16.90 -21.55
CA LYS A 527 5.72 17.61 -20.28
C LYS A 527 4.97 16.80 -19.24
N VAL A 528 5.53 16.75 -18.04
CA VAL A 528 4.91 16.22 -16.82
C VAL A 528 5.08 17.28 -15.76
N ASP A 529 4.02 17.64 -15.05
CA ASP A 529 4.15 18.64 -13.99
C ASP A 529 5.05 18.10 -12.87
N GLY A 530 6.15 18.82 -12.62
CA GLY A 530 7.10 18.47 -11.55
C GLY A 530 8.20 17.48 -11.91
N ALA A 531 8.24 16.97 -13.14
CA ALA A 531 9.26 16.02 -13.56
C ALA A 531 9.75 16.26 -14.99
N ASP A 532 11.03 15.97 -15.25
CA ASP A 532 11.61 15.95 -16.60
C ASP A 532 11.59 14.52 -17.15
N PRO A 533 10.60 14.14 -18.00
CA PRO A 533 10.44 12.76 -18.44
C PRO A 533 11.60 12.28 -19.31
N GLN A 534 12.26 13.16 -20.07
CA GLN A 534 13.42 12.81 -20.89
C GLN A 534 14.62 12.47 -20.00
N ARG A 535 14.86 13.29 -18.96
CA ARG A 535 15.93 13.03 -17.99
C ARG A 535 15.69 11.73 -17.21
N LEU A 536 14.43 11.44 -16.84
CA LEU A 536 14.07 10.17 -16.21
C LEU A 536 14.30 8.98 -17.14
N ALA A 537 13.99 9.11 -18.43
CA ALA A 537 14.24 8.06 -19.41
C ALA A 537 15.75 7.77 -19.58
N ASP A 538 16.56 8.81 -19.66
CA ASP A 538 18.01 8.68 -19.76
C ASP A 538 18.62 8.10 -18.47
N PHE A 539 18.12 8.52 -17.31
CA PHE A 539 18.46 7.91 -16.03
C PHE A 539 18.14 6.41 -16.02
N LEU A 540 16.93 6.01 -16.42
CA LEU A 540 16.55 4.59 -16.49
C LEU A 540 17.41 3.78 -17.45
N ALA A 541 17.84 4.37 -18.56
CA ALA A 541 18.77 3.73 -19.49
C ALA A 541 20.12 3.41 -18.83
N THR A 542 20.59 4.25 -17.90
CA THR A 542 21.82 4.00 -17.13
C THR A 542 21.61 2.98 -15.99
N LEU A 543 20.40 2.87 -15.45
CA LEU A 543 20.08 1.97 -14.34
C LEU A 543 20.07 0.48 -14.74
N GLY A 544 19.95 0.19 -16.04
CA GLY A 544 19.86 -1.16 -16.58
C GLY A 544 21.16 -1.83 -17.02
N GLY A 545 22.31 -1.19 -16.80
CA GLY A 545 23.65 -1.69 -17.14
C GLY A 545 24.33 -2.52 -16.06
#